data_AF-A0A922X8I1-F1
#
_entry.id   AF-A0A922X8I1-F1
#
_cell.length_a   1.000
_cell.length_b   1.000
_cell.length_c   1.000
_cell.angle_alpha   90.00
_cell.angle_beta   90.00
_cell.angle_gamma   90.00
#
_symmetry.space_group_name_H-M   'P 1'
#
loop_
_entity.id
_entity.type
_entity.pdbx_description
1 polymer ?
#
loop_
_entity_poly.entity_id
_entity_poly.type
_entity_poly.pdbx_seq_one_letter_code
_entity_poly.pdbx_strand_id
1 'polypeptide(L)'
;VDTIIRDLIDIGVKQTRASEMKKVRQRAEDAAEDRILDILVPPPRDFGFNAGSASTEPKEGDNTRQTFRKRLREGALNDREIELELLDAAPQMEIMAPPGMEEMTEQIKSMFSGMGAARKKPRKVKIAEAMKLLAEEEAAKLINDDEMKQKAIANVEQNGIVFLDEIDKIASRSETGGADVSRAGVQRDLLPLVEGTTVNTKYGMIRTDHILFIASGAFHLAKPSDLIPELQGRFPIRVELESLSIADFECILTSTDACLTTQYEALLATEGVKIDFAPDGITRLAEIAYSVNERTENIGARRLYTVMEKLLEEISFTASDNHGQVLTIDAGYVNERLDKLADNEDLSRYVL
;
A
#
# COMPACT_ATOMS: atom_id res chain seq x y z
N VAL A 1 -9.83 -18.39 9.59
CA VAL A 1 -8.53 -18.18 10.26
C VAL A 1 -7.38 -18.37 9.29
N ASP A 2 -7.37 -19.44 8.49
CA ASP A 2 -6.39 -19.65 7.40
C ASP A 2 -6.29 -18.52 6.38
N THR A 3 -7.35 -17.71 6.23
CA THR A 3 -7.36 -16.50 5.39
C THR A 3 -6.26 -15.52 5.78
N ILE A 4 -5.89 -15.43 7.05
CA ILE A 4 -4.81 -14.57 7.54
C ILE A 4 -3.49 -14.86 6.80
N ILE A 5 -3.16 -16.15 6.62
CA ILE A 5 -1.94 -16.57 5.94
C ILE A 5 -2.06 -16.39 4.43
N ARG A 6 -3.26 -16.57 3.85
CA ARG A 6 -3.53 -16.32 2.43
C ARG A 6 -3.34 -14.84 2.08
N ASP A 7 -3.85 -13.94 2.93
CA ASP A 7 -3.70 -12.49 2.75
C ASP A 7 -2.23 -12.08 2.94
N LEU A 8 -1.54 -12.66 3.92
CA LEU A 8 -0.12 -12.40 4.16
C LEU A 8 0.75 -12.77 2.94
N ILE A 9 0.48 -13.91 2.28
CA ILE A 9 1.22 -14.27 1.06
C ILE A 9 0.86 -13.40 -0.13
N ASP A 10 -0.39 -12.95 -0.26
CA ASP A 10 -0.79 -12.00 -1.29
C ASP A 10 0.02 -10.69 -1.16
N ILE A 11 0.14 -10.18 0.06
CA ILE A 11 0.98 -9.00 0.36
C ILE A 11 2.45 -9.31 0.09
N GLY A 12 2.95 -10.46 0.55
CA GLY A 12 4.34 -10.88 0.37
C GLY A 12 4.75 -11.00 -1.10
N VAL A 13 3.87 -11.57 -1.95
CA VAL A 13 4.07 -11.66 -3.41
C VAL A 13 4.09 -10.27 -4.03
N LYS A 14 3.15 -9.38 -3.64
CA LYS A 14 3.12 -8.00 -4.14
C LYS A 14 4.39 -7.23 -3.79
N GLN A 15 4.86 -7.33 -2.54
CA GLN A 15 6.09 -6.69 -2.08
C GLN A 15 7.33 -7.25 -2.79
N THR A 16 7.42 -8.58 -2.92
CA THR A 16 8.52 -9.25 -3.61
C THR A 16 8.57 -8.84 -5.08
N ARG A 17 7.42 -8.83 -5.76
CA ARG A 17 7.31 -8.36 -7.15
C ARG A 17 7.78 -6.92 -7.30
N ALA A 18 7.35 -6.01 -6.42
CA ALA A 18 7.77 -4.61 -6.47
C ALA A 18 9.29 -4.46 -6.28
N SER A 19 9.89 -5.26 -5.38
CA SER A 19 11.34 -5.29 -5.15
C SER A 19 12.11 -5.83 -6.36
N GLU A 20 11.68 -6.95 -6.94
CA GLU A 20 12.34 -7.54 -8.13
C GLU A 20 12.18 -6.62 -9.36
N MET A 21 11.01 -6.00 -9.55
CA MET A 21 10.79 -4.99 -10.59
C MET A 21 11.78 -3.82 -10.47
N LYS A 22 12.04 -3.34 -9.24
CA LYS A 22 13.01 -2.27 -9.00
C LYS A 22 14.44 -2.70 -9.38
N LYS A 23 14.82 -3.96 -9.18
CA LYS A 23 16.15 -4.50 -9.54
C LYS A 23 16.35 -4.60 -11.05
N VAL A 24 15.32 -4.98 -11.80
CA VAL A 24 15.41 -5.13 -13.26
C VAL A 24 15.08 -3.85 -14.02
N ARG A 25 14.60 -2.81 -13.33
CA ARG A 25 14.12 -1.54 -13.93
C ARG A 25 15.09 -0.94 -14.94
N GLN A 26 16.36 -0.79 -14.60
CA GLN A 26 17.34 -0.18 -15.51
C GLN A 26 17.53 -1.01 -16.78
N ARG A 27 17.63 -2.34 -16.66
CA ARG A 27 17.75 -3.24 -17.81
C ARG A 27 16.49 -3.24 -18.67
N ALA A 28 15.32 -3.13 -18.03
CA ALA A 28 14.04 -3.03 -18.72
C ALA A 28 13.89 -1.69 -19.46
N GLU A 29 14.35 -0.59 -18.87
CA GLU A 29 14.39 0.73 -19.52
C GLU A 29 15.36 0.71 -20.72
N ASP A 30 16.57 0.14 -20.58
CA ASP A 30 17.51 0.01 -21.70
C ASP A 30 16.93 -0.86 -22.84
N ALA A 31 16.26 -1.98 -22.52
CA ALA A 31 15.61 -2.84 -23.51
C ALA A 31 14.41 -2.17 -24.18
N ALA A 32 13.63 -1.38 -23.43
CA ALA A 32 12.52 -0.58 -23.96
C ALA A 32 13.03 0.50 -24.92
N GLU A 33 14.12 1.18 -24.55
CA GLU A 33 14.81 2.13 -25.43
C GLU A 33 15.26 1.47 -26.73
N ASP A 34 15.85 0.26 -26.66
CA ASP A 34 16.25 -0.47 -27.86
C ASP A 34 15.08 -0.83 -28.78
N ARG A 35 13.92 -1.23 -28.23
CA ARG A 35 12.71 -1.46 -29.03
C ARG A 35 12.19 -0.19 -29.71
N ILE A 36 12.25 0.95 -29.03
CA ILE A 36 11.88 2.25 -29.64
C ILE A 36 12.86 2.61 -30.75
N LEU A 37 14.15 2.40 -30.53
CA LEU A 37 15.18 2.65 -31.54
C LEU A 37 15.02 1.75 -32.77
N ASP A 38 14.61 0.49 -32.61
CA ASP A 38 14.34 -0.41 -33.74
C ASP A 38 13.14 0.05 -34.59
N ILE A 39 12.17 0.77 -34.01
CA ILE A 39 11.04 1.36 -34.75
C ILE A 39 11.49 2.63 -35.48
N LEU A 40 12.33 3.46 -34.84
CA LEU A 40 12.77 4.75 -35.40
C LEU A 40 13.89 4.59 -36.44
N VAL A 41 14.79 3.63 -36.24
CA VAL A 41 15.94 3.32 -37.09
C VAL A 41 15.98 1.80 -37.27
N PRO A 42 15.17 1.25 -38.19
CA PRO A 42 15.13 -0.19 -38.43
C PRO A 42 16.53 -0.70 -38.81
N PRO A 43 17.03 -1.77 -38.18
CA PRO A 43 18.29 -2.36 -38.61
C PRO A 43 18.17 -2.83 -40.06
N PRO A 44 19.25 -2.75 -40.87
CA PRO A 44 19.24 -3.29 -42.21
C PRO A 44 18.92 -4.79 -42.13
N ARG A 45 17.80 -5.19 -42.75
CA ARG A 45 17.43 -6.60 -42.88
C ARG A 45 18.54 -7.30 -43.67
N ASP A 46 19.15 -8.32 -43.08
CA ASP A 46 19.99 -9.26 -43.82
C ASP A 46 19.08 -10.04 -44.79
N PHE A 47 18.92 -9.49 -45.99
CA PHE A 47 18.30 -10.22 -47.09
C PHE A 47 19.33 -11.24 -47.55
N GLY A 48 19.17 -12.47 -47.06
CA GLY A 48 20.12 -13.56 -47.28
C GLY A 48 20.43 -13.81 -48.76
N PHE A 49 21.67 -13.51 -49.13
CA PHE A 49 22.44 -14.18 -50.19
C PHE A 49 23.93 -13.93 -49.92
N ASN A 50 24.50 -14.60 -48.91
CA ASN A 50 25.89 -15.08 -48.94
C ASN A 50 26.20 -15.94 -47.72
N ALA A 51 26.28 -17.25 -47.96
CA ALA A 51 27.03 -18.16 -47.12
C ALA A 51 28.53 -17.85 -47.31
N GLY A 52 29.20 -17.44 -46.22
CA GLY A 52 30.66 -17.40 -46.15
C GLY A 52 31.30 -16.04 -46.45
N SER A 53 31.31 -15.15 -45.47
CA SER A 53 32.51 -14.37 -45.11
C SER A 53 32.21 -13.54 -43.88
N ALA A 54 32.91 -13.87 -42.79
CA ALA A 54 33.03 -12.97 -41.65
C ALA A 54 33.83 -11.74 -42.11
N SER A 55 33.13 -10.65 -42.42
CA SER A 55 33.73 -9.33 -42.57
C SER A 55 33.27 -8.46 -41.41
N THR A 56 34.24 -8.16 -40.56
CA THR A 56 34.18 -7.28 -39.41
C THR A 56 34.32 -5.84 -39.93
N GLU A 57 33.25 -5.22 -40.41
CA GLU A 57 33.21 -3.77 -40.64
C GLU A 57 32.27 -3.08 -39.64
N PRO A 58 32.65 -1.92 -39.07
CA PRO A 58 31.81 -1.17 -38.16
C PRO A 58 30.66 -0.53 -38.94
N LYS A 59 29.44 -1.05 -38.75
CA LYS A 59 28.20 -0.67 -39.45
C LYS A 59 27.87 0.82 -39.25
N GLU A 60 27.67 1.59 -40.32
CA GLU A 60 27.16 2.99 -40.31
C GLU A 60 25.86 3.19 -39.50
N GLY A 61 25.08 2.11 -39.31
CA GLY A 61 23.87 2.13 -38.48
C GLY A 61 24.15 2.41 -36.99
N ASP A 62 25.36 2.17 -36.50
CA ASP A 62 25.69 2.28 -35.08
C ASP A 62 25.82 3.74 -34.62
N ASN A 63 26.40 4.61 -35.45
CA ASN A 63 26.55 6.04 -35.13
C ASN A 63 25.20 6.79 -35.17
N THR A 64 24.34 6.43 -36.13
CA THR A 64 22.97 6.98 -36.21
C THR A 64 22.15 6.53 -35.00
N ARG A 65 22.21 5.24 -34.64
CA ARG A 65 21.51 4.69 -33.46
C ARG A 65 21.96 5.36 -32.16
N GLN A 66 23.26 5.58 -31.97
CA GLN A 66 23.80 6.29 -30.80
C GLN A 66 23.31 7.74 -30.71
N THR A 67 23.21 8.44 -31.84
CA THR A 67 22.71 9.82 -31.88
C THR A 67 21.23 9.89 -31.50
N PHE A 68 20.40 8.96 -31.99
CA PHE A 68 18.99 8.87 -31.63
C PHE A 68 18.79 8.43 -30.18
N ARG A 69 19.62 7.52 -29.66
CA ARG A 69 19.64 7.11 -28.24
C ARG A 69 19.86 8.32 -27.32
N LYS A 70 20.86 9.14 -27.64
CA LYS A 70 21.13 10.38 -26.89
C LYS A 70 19.93 11.33 -26.91
N ARG A 71 19.32 11.56 -28.07
CA ARG A 71 18.12 12.42 -28.21
C ARG A 71 16.90 11.87 -27.46
N LEU A 72 16.75 10.55 -27.37
CA LEU A 72 15.68 9.91 -26.60
C LEU A 72 15.86 10.14 -25.10
N ARG A 73 17.08 9.94 -24.58
CA ARG A 73 17.42 10.18 -23.17
C ARG A 73 17.32 11.66 -22.78
N GLU A 74 17.64 12.57 -23.70
CA GLU A 74 17.46 14.02 -23.53
C GLU A 74 15.99 14.47 -23.63
N GLY A 75 15.05 13.56 -23.93
CA GLY A 75 13.62 13.86 -24.01
C GLY A 75 13.18 14.59 -25.28
N ALA A 76 14.07 14.81 -26.24
CA ALA A 76 13.80 15.59 -27.46
C ALA A 76 12.78 14.93 -28.41
N LEU A 77 12.45 13.66 -28.18
CA LEU A 77 11.55 12.86 -29.02
C LEU A 77 10.22 12.51 -28.32
N ASN A 78 10.02 12.95 -27.07
CA ASN A 78 8.90 12.53 -26.22
C ASN A 78 7.50 12.73 -26.84
N ASP A 79 7.33 13.82 -27.58
CA ASP A 79 6.04 14.19 -28.20
C ASP A 79 5.77 13.52 -29.55
N ARG A 80 6.74 12.80 -30.13
CA ARG A 80 6.51 12.10 -31.40
C ARG A 80 5.65 10.86 -31.16
N GLU A 81 4.77 10.58 -32.11
CA GLU A 81 3.94 9.38 -32.10
C GLU A 81 4.66 8.23 -32.79
N ILE A 82 4.59 7.05 -32.17
CA ILE A 82 5.03 5.79 -32.75
C ILE A 82 3.91 4.76 -32.68
N GLU A 83 3.92 3.83 -33.63
CA GLU A 83 2.98 2.71 -33.66
C GLU A 83 3.60 1.53 -32.92
N LEU A 84 2.92 1.06 -31.88
CA LEU A 84 3.36 -0.06 -31.04
C LEU A 84 2.34 -1.19 -31.05
N GLU A 85 2.85 -2.41 -31.20
CA GLU A 85 2.09 -3.63 -30.94
C GLU A 85 2.04 -3.89 -29.43
N LEU A 86 1.00 -3.38 -28.77
CA LEU A 86 0.76 -3.61 -27.35
C LEU A 86 -0.16 -4.81 -27.17
N LEU A 87 0.00 -5.53 -26.05
CA LEU A 87 -0.88 -6.61 -25.65
C LEU A 87 -2.30 -6.05 -25.42
N ASP A 88 -3.27 -6.57 -26.16
CA ASP A 88 -4.67 -6.19 -26.00
C ASP A 88 -5.21 -6.86 -24.73
N ALA A 89 -5.77 -6.07 -23.81
CA ALA A 89 -6.48 -6.62 -22.67
C ALA A 89 -7.74 -7.31 -23.21
N ALA A 90 -7.78 -8.64 -23.15
CA ALA A 90 -8.94 -9.40 -23.64
C ALA A 90 -10.22 -8.83 -23.01
N PRO A 91 -11.32 -8.71 -23.77
CA PRO A 91 -12.57 -8.16 -23.25
C PRO A 91 -12.96 -8.93 -21.99
N GLN A 92 -13.11 -8.19 -20.89
CA GLN A 92 -13.53 -8.78 -19.63
C GLN A 92 -14.98 -9.26 -19.81
N MET A 93 -15.14 -10.56 -20.02
CA MET A 93 -16.45 -11.18 -19.99
C MET A 93 -16.90 -11.15 -18.52
N GLU A 94 -17.76 -10.20 -18.17
CA GLU A 94 -18.40 -10.17 -16.85
C GLU A 94 -19.36 -11.36 -16.76
N ILE A 95 -18.91 -12.41 -16.09
CA ILE A 95 -19.76 -13.55 -15.75
C ILE A 95 -20.51 -13.13 -14.48
N MET A 96 -21.80 -12.83 -14.63
CA MET A 96 -22.66 -12.55 -13.47
C MET A 96 -22.85 -13.85 -12.68
N ALA A 97 -22.14 -13.99 -11.57
CA ALA A 97 -22.16 -15.18 -10.72
C ALA A 97 -23.01 -14.96 -9.46
N PRO A 98 -23.66 -16.01 -8.93
CA PRO A 98 -24.34 -15.95 -7.63
C PRO A 98 -23.36 -15.69 -6.48
N PRO A 99 -23.79 -15.01 -5.40
CA PRO A 99 -22.96 -14.75 -4.23
C PRO A 99 -22.44 -16.07 -3.62
N GLY A 100 -21.13 -16.13 -3.34
CA GLY A 100 -20.42 -17.32 -2.85
C GLY A 100 -19.61 -18.08 -3.91
N MET A 101 -19.67 -17.67 -5.19
CA MET A 101 -18.89 -18.27 -6.30
C MET A 101 -17.86 -17.29 -6.90
N GLU A 102 -17.63 -16.15 -6.27
CA GLU A 102 -16.76 -15.08 -6.76
C GLU A 102 -15.31 -15.57 -6.98
N GLU A 103 -14.74 -16.27 -5.99
CA GLU A 103 -13.37 -16.79 -6.05
C GLU A 103 -13.18 -17.80 -7.19
N MET A 104 -14.21 -18.63 -7.45
CA MET A 104 -14.19 -19.60 -8.56
C MET A 104 -14.29 -18.90 -9.93
N THR A 105 -15.06 -17.81 -10.03
CA THR A 105 -15.15 -17.04 -11.28
C THR A 105 -13.86 -16.31 -11.62
N GLU A 106 -13.14 -15.79 -10.63
CA GLU A 106 -11.81 -15.22 -10.84
C GLU A 106 -10.80 -16.29 -11.30
N GLN A 107 -10.86 -17.49 -10.72
CA GLN A 107 -10.01 -18.61 -11.13
C GLN A 107 -10.29 -19.04 -12.58
N ILE A 108 -11.57 -19.14 -12.99
CA ILE A 108 -11.97 -19.43 -14.38
C ILE A 108 -11.49 -18.32 -15.32
N LYS A 109 -11.66 -17.04 -14.94
CA LYS A 109 -11.19 -15.88 -15.72
C LYS A 109 -9.67 -15.95 -15.93
N SER A 110 -8.92 -16.30 -14.89
CA SER A 110 -7.45 -16.46 -14.98
C SER A 110 -7.06 -17.60 -15.93
N MET A 111 -7.73 -18.76 -15.87
CA MET A 111 -7.52 -19.88 -16.79
C MET A 111 -7.83 -19.53 -18.25
N PHE A 112 -8.93 -18.80 -18.52
CA PHE A 112 -9.28 -18.37 -19.87
C PHE A 112 -8.30 -17.33 -20.45
N SER A 113 -7.78 -16.43 -19.60
CA SER A 113 -6.76 -15.47 -20.02
C SER A 113 -5.40 -16.13 -20.33
N GLY A 114 -5.08 -17.25 -19.69
CA GLY A 114 -3.84 -18.01 -19.93
C GLY A 114 -3.85 -18.90 -21.18
N MET A 115 -5.03 -19.24 -21.71
CA MET A 115 -5.17 -20.19 -22.84
C MET A 115 -5.38 -19.50 -24.20
N GLY A 116 -5.79 -18.22 -24.20
CA GLY A 116 -5.86 -17.40 -25.41
C GLY A 116 -4.51 -16.73 -25.68
N ALA A 117 -3.92 -16.96 -26.85
CA ALA A 117 -2.75 -16.19 -27.28
C ALA A 117 -3.07 -14.70 -27.19
N ALA A 118 -2.35 -13.97 -26.33
CA ALA A 118 -2.56 -12.54 -26.12
C ALA A 118 -2.40 -11.83 -27.47
N ARG A 119 -3.51 -11.35 -28.04
CA ARG A 119 -3.50 -10.68 -29.33
C ARG A 119 -2.83 -9.33 -29.14
N LYS A 120 -1.77 -9.07 -29.88
CA LYS A 120 -1.16 -7.74 -29.93
C LYS A 120 -1.91 -6.90 -30.96
N LYS A 121 -2.26 -5.66 -30.61
CA LYS A 121 -2.91 -4.73 -31.53
C LYS A 121 -2.02 -3.51 -31.74
N PRO A 122 -1.83 -3.06 -33.00
CA PRO A 122 -1.10 -1.83 -33.25
C PRO A 122 -1.90 -0.65 -32.70
N ARG A 123 -1.23 0.17 -31.88
CA ARG A 123 -1.79 1.39 -31.31
C ARG A 123 -0.77 2.52 -31.44
N LYS A 124 -1.22 3.68 -31.90
CA LYS A 124 -0.40 4.89 -31.91
C LYS A 124 -0.37 5.50 -30.51
N VAL A 125 0.83 5.72 -30.00
CA VAL A 125 1.09 6.30 -28.69
C VAL A 125 2.28 7.24 -28.77
N LYS A 126 2.37 8.21 -27.85
CA LYS A 126 3.54 9.08 -27.75
C LYS A 126 4.75 8.30 -27.24
N ILE A 127 5.96 8.67 -27.68
CA ILE A 127 7.21 8.03 -27.23
C ILE A 127 7.35 8.06 -25.69
N ALA A 128 6.91 9.12 -25.03
CA ALA A 128 6.94 9.21 -23.56
C ALA A 128 6.07 8.14 -22.87
N GLU A 129 4.89 7.85 -23.42
CA GLU A 129 3.98 6.81 -22.91
C GLU A 129 4.46 5.41 -23.32
N ALA A 130 4.91 5.28 -24.56
CA ALA A 130 5.52 4.08 -25.11
C ALA A 130 6.67 3.56 -24.25
N MET A 131 7.56 4.46 -23.80
CA MET A 131 8.71 4.12 -22.97
C MET A 131 8.29 3.49 -21.64
N LYS A 132 7.24 4.04 -21.00
CA LYS A 132 6.70 3.48 -19.74
C LYS A 132 6.09 2.10 -19.96
N LEU A 133 5.24 1.96 -20.97
CA LEU A 133 4.55 0.70 -21.27
C LEU A 133 5.53 -0.41 -21.68
N LEU A 134 6.52 -0.09 -22.51
CA LEU A 134 7.55 -1.03 -22.93
C LEU A 134 8.48 -1.42 -21.77
N ALA A 135 8.87 -0.46 -20.92
CA ALA A 135 9.69 -0.77 -19.75
C ALA A 135 8.96 -1.71 -18.79
N GLU A 136 7.64 -1.53 -18.59
CA GLU A 136 6.84 -2.47 -17.80
C GLU A 136 6.75 -3.87 -18.45
N GLU A 137 6.56 -3.94 -19.78
CA GLU A 137 6.51 -5.21 -20.52
C GLU A 137 7.86 -5.97 -20.45
N GLU A 138 8.98 -5.27 -20.67
CA GLU A 138 10.31 -5.88 -20.62
C GLU A 138 10.70 -6.26 -19.18
N ALA A 139 10.32 -5.44 -18.17
CA ALA A 139 10.52 -5.79 -16.77
C ALA A 139 9.76 -7.08 -16.41
N ALA A 140 8.52 -7.24 -16.88
CA ALA A 140 7.73 -8.44 -16.65
C ALA A 140 8.36 -9.70 -17.26
N LYS A 141 8.97 -9.59 -18.45
CA LYS A 141 9.68 -10.72 -19.11
C LYS A 141 10.96 -11.12 -18.39
N LEU A 142 11.65 -10.16 -17.76
CA LEU A 142 12.89 -10.40 -17.04
C LEU A 142 12.67 -11.06 -15.67
N ILE A 143 11.44 -11.06 -15.16
CA ILE A 143 11.10 -11.67 -13.88
C ILE A 143 10.66 -13.11 -14.13
N ASN A 144 11.34 -14.06 -13.48
CA ASN A 144 10.89 -15.44 -13.43
C ASN A 144 9.82 -15.58 -12.35
N ASP A 145 8.57 -15.83 -12.77
CA ASP A 145 7.43 -15.94 -11.86
C ASP A 145 7.58 -17.09 -10.85
N ASP A 146 8.21 -18.20 -11.22
CA ASP A 146 8.38 -19.34 -10.31
C ASP A 146 9.44 -19.04 -9.24
N GLU A 147 10.56 -18.40 -9.62
CA GLU A 147 11.58 -17.94 -8.68
C GLU A 147 11.01 -16.86 -7.75
N MET A 148 10.20 -15.94 -8.28
CA MET A 148 9.54 -14.89 -7.51
C MET A 148 8.57 -15.49 -6.47
N LYS A 149 7.75 -16.47 -6.86
CA LYS A 149 6.86 -17.18 -5.92
C LYS A 149 7.65 -17.86 -4.82
N GLN A 150 8.73 -18.58 -5.15
CA GLN A 150 9.58 -19.23 -4.16
C GLN A 150 10.21 -18.23 -3.18
N LYS A 151 10.72 -17.10 -3.68
CA LYS A 151 11.24 -16.00 -2.85
C LYS A 151 10.16 -15.41 -1.94
N ALA A 152 8.95 -15.21 -2.46
CA ALA A 152 7.84 -14.66 -1.69
C ALA A 152 7.41 -15.61 -0.57
N ILE A 153 7.30 -16.92 -0.85
CA ILE A 153 7.02 -17.94 0.16
C ILE A 153 8.11 -17.93 1.23
N ALA A 154 9.39 -18.02 0.85
CA ALA A 154 10.49 -18.00 1.81
C ALA A 154 10.51 -16.72 2.65
N ASN A 155 10.21 -15.57 2.05
CA ASN A 155 10.14 -14.31 2.78
C ASN A 155 8.99 -14.26 3.78
N VAL A 156 7.81 -14.78 3.41
CA VAL A 156 6.66 -14.86 4.32
C VAL A 156 6.91 -15.85 5.46
N GLU A 157 7.48 -17.02 5.15
CA GLU A 157 7.79 -18.01 6.19
C GLU A 157 8.82 -17.48 7.20
N GLN A 158 9.84 -16.74 6.75
CA GLN A 158 10.96 -16.32 7.62
C GLN A 158 10.77 -14.93 8.25
N ASN A 159 10.10 -14.02 7.55
CA ASN A 159 9.98 -12.61 7.94
C ASN A 159 8.53 -12.14 8.03
N GLY A 160 7.55 -13.05 7.88
CA GLY A 160 6.14 -12.72 7.97
C GLY A 160 5.79 -12.20 9.37
N ILE A 161 4.98 -11.14 9.40
CA ILE A 161 4.46 -10.59 10.65
C ILE A 161 2.93 -10.55 10.52
N VAL A 162 2.25 -11.11 11.51
CA VAL A 162 0.80 -11.07 11.64
C VAL A 162 0.45 -10.26 12.89
N PHE A 163 -0.36 -9.22 12.71
CA PHE A 163 -0.91 -8.42 13.80
C PHE A 163 -2.37 -8.81 14.05
N LEU A 164 -2.66 -9.31 15.25
CA LEU A 164 -3.99 -9.71 15.71
C LEU A 164 -4.52 -8.64 16.67
N ASP A 165 -5.37 -7.75 16.16
CA ASP A 165 -5.97 -6.70 17.00
C ASP A 165 -7.15 -7.23 17.82
N GLU A 166 -7.44 -6.54 18.93
CA GLU A 166 -8.57 -6.81 19.83
C GLU A 166 -8.71 -8.28 20.29
N ILE A 167 -7.59 -8.95 20.57
CA ILE A 167 -7.59 -10.36 21.04
C ILE A 167 -8.29 -10.53 22.39
N ASP A 168 -8.44 -9.46 23.17
CA ASP A 168 -9.16 -9.47 24.45
C ASP A 168 -10.66 -9.71 24.27
N LYS A 169 -11.24 -9.36 23.11
CA LYS A 169 -12.66 -9.60 22.81
C LYS A 169 -13.00 -11.10 22.77
N ILE A 170 -12.06 -11.93 22.30
CA ILE A 170 -12.23 -13.38 22.27
C ILE A 170 -11.82 -14.07 23.58
N ALA A 171 -11.18 -13.35 24.51
CA ALA A 171 -10.78 -13.84 25.84
C ALA A 171 -11.91 -13.76 26.89
N SER A 172 -12.87 -12.85 26.69
CA SER A 172 -13.92 -12.59 27.68
C SER A 172 -14.85 -13.79 27.91
N ARG A 173 -15.00 -14.20 29.17
CA ARG A 173 -16.01 -15.18 29.61
C ARG A 173 -17.37 -14.51 29.72
N SER A 174 -18.38 -15.04 29.03
CA SER A 174 -19.76 -14.62 29.20
C SER A 174 -20.33 -15.37 30.40
N GLU A 175 -20.81 -14.70 31.46
CA GLU A 175 -21.46 -15.37 32.60
C GLU A 175 -22.79 -16.09 32.23
N THR A 176 -23.19 -16.11 30.95
CA THR A 176 -24.49 -16.62 30.50
C THR A 176 -24.37 -17.48 29.24
N GLY A 177 -23.81 -18.68 29.40
CA GLY A 177 -24.22 -19.97 28.80
C GLY A 177 -24.38 -20.19 27.27
N GLY A 178 -24.29 -19.18 26.40
CA GLY A 178 -24.59 -19.34 24.96
C GLY A 178 -23.52 -18.81 24.00
N ALA A 179 -22.85 -17.70 24.34
CA ALA A 179 -21.88 -17.05 23.44
C ALA A 179 -20.43 -17.59 23.58
N ASP A 180 -20.15 -18.35 24.63
CA ASP A 180 -18.78 -18.81 24.96
C ASP A 180 -18.21 -19.83 23.98
N VAL A 181 -19.05 -20.65 23.37
CA VAL A 181 -18.60 -21.70 22.42
C VAL A 181 -17.99 -21.07 21.16
N SER A 182 -18.51 -19.92 20.73
CA SER A 182 -18.02 -19.23 19.52
C SER A 182 -16.68 -18.52 19.77
N ARG A 183 -16.51 -17.82 20.91
CA ARG A 183 -15.28 -17.08 21.23
C ARG A 183 -14.08 -17.99 21.51
N ALA A 184 -14.31 -19.06 22.28
CA ALA A 184 -13.29 -20.09 22.50
C ALA A 184 -12.97 -20.87 21.22
N GLY A 185 -13.95 -21.00 20.30
CA GLY A 185 -13.74 -21.56 18.97
C GLY A 185 -12.71 -20.78 18.17
N VAL A 186 -12.81 -19.45 18.14
CA VAL A 186 -11.83 -18.60 17.43
C VAL A 186 -10.42 -18.77 17.98
N GLN A 187 -10.24 -18.84 19.31
CA GLN A 187 -8.93 -19.08 19.91
C GLN A 187 -8.35 -20.45 19.50
N ARG A 188 -9.19 -21.50 19.46
CA ARG A 188 -8.78 -22.84 19.03
C ARG A 188 -8.44 -22.89 17.55
N ASP A 189 -9.15 -22.14 16.73
CA ASP A 189 -8.88 -22.05 15.29
C ASP A 189 -7.60 -21.25 14.99
N LEU A 190 -7.24 -20.30 15.85
CA LEU A 190 -5.97 -19.55 15.78
C LEU A 190 -4.77 -20.37 16.24
N LEU A 191 -4.98 -21.35 17.11
CA LEU A 191 -3.91 -22.11 17.74
C LEU A 191 -2.98 -22.78 16.70
N PRO A 192 -3.47 -23.53 15.69
CA PRO A 192 -2.59 -24.13 14.68
C PRO A 192 -1.68 -23.13 13.96
N LEU A 193 -2.15 -21.89 13.74
CA LEU A 193 -1.33 -20.87 13.07
C LEU A 193 -0.15 -20.42 13.92
N VAL A 194 -0.38 -20.18 15.22
CA VAL A 194 0.67 -19.74 16.15
C VAL A 194 1.57 -20.88 16.63
N GLU A 195 1.09 -22.13 16.59
CA GLU A 195 1.89 -23.30 16.95
C GLU A 195 2.83 -23.77 15.84
N GLY A 196 2.49 -23.44 14.59
CA GLY A 196 3.15 -23.96 13.40
C GLY A 196 2.25 -24.96 12.68
N THR A 197 1.73 -24.55 11.54
CA THR A 197 0.98 -25.42 10.62
C THR A 197 1.37 -25.12 9.18
N THR A 198 0.95 -25.98 8.27
CA THR A 198 1.09 -25.74 6.84
C THR A 198 -0.25 -25.36 6.23
N VAL A 199 -0.35 -24.13 5.73
CA VAL A 199 -1.55 -23.60 5.08
C VAL A 199 -1.39 -23.72 3.56
N ASN A 200 -2.40 -24.29 2.90
CA ASN A 200 -2.45 -24.35 1.44
C ASN A 200 -2.95 -23.03 0.85
N THR A 201 -2.21 -22.48 -0.11
CA THR A 201 -2.53 -21.21 -0.78
C THR A 201 -2.40 -21.37 -2.30
N LYS A 202 -2.91 -20.39 -3.06
CA LYS A 202 -2.79 -20.37 -4.53
C LYS A 202 -1.34 -20.27 -5.04
N TYR A 203 -0.39 -19.92 -4.17
CA TYR A 203 1.04 -19.85 -4.51
C TYR A 203 1.83 -21.08 -4.08
N GLY A 204 1.24 -21.95 -3.27
CA GLY A 204 1.90 -23.12 -2.69
C GLY A 204 1.57 -23.28 -1.21
N MET A 205 2.28 -24.23 -0.59
CA MET A 205 2.18 -24.52 0.83
C MET A 205 3.05 -23.54 1.62
N ILE A 206 2.51 -22.99 2.72
CA ILE A 206 3.21 -22.03 3.58
C ILE A 206 3.26 -22.56 5.00
N ARG A 207 4.45 -22.62 5.59
CA ARG A 207 4.69 -23.01 6.98
C ARG A 207 4.67 -21.79 7.89
N THR A 208 3.89 -21.85 8.97
CA THR A 208 3.73 -20.71 9.88
C THR A 208 4.71 -20.73 11.06
N ASP A 209 5.60 -21.71 11.15
CA ASP A 209 6.51 -21.98 12.27
C ASP A 209 7.37 -20.78 12.69
N HIS A 210 7.73 -19.90 11.74
CA HIS A 210 8.62 -18.76 11.95
C HIS A 210 7.96 -17.40 11.71
N ILE A 211 6.64 -17.37 11.52
CA ILE A 211 5.88 -16.13 11.41
C ILE A 211 5.77 -15.48 12.79
N LEU A 212 6.10 -14.20 12.89
CA LEU A 212 5.95 -13.43 14.11
C LEU A 212 4.48 -13.02 14.28
N PHE A 213 3.86 -13.44 15.39
CA PHE A 213 2.53 -12.99 15.78
C PHE A 213 2.64 -11.91 16.86
N ILE A 214 2.00 -10.78 16.61
CA ILE A 214 1.81 -9.69 17.58
C ILE A 214 0.31 -9.62 17.84
N ALA A 215 -0.10 -9.70 19.10
CA ALA A 215 -1.49 -9.55 19.49
C ALA A 215 -1.67 -8.33 20.39
N SER A 216 -2.68 -7.53 20.12
CA SER A 216 -3.06 -6.38 20.95
C SER A 216 -4.48 -6.55 21.50
N GLY A 217 -4.74 -5.87 22.62
CA GLY A 217 -6.05 -5.80 23.23
C GLY A 217 -6.01 -4.80 24.38
N ALA A 218 -7.15 -4.15 24.66
CA ALA A 218 -7.25 -3.21 25.78
C ALA A 218 -7.30 -3.94 27.13
N PHE A 219 -7.83 -5.17 27.15
CA PHE A 219 -7.94 -6.00 28.36
C PHE A 219 -8.66 -5.30 29.53
N HIS A 220 -9.66 -4.44 29.21
CA HIS A 220 -10.50 -3.78 30.23
C HIS A 220 -11.49 -4.75 30.89
N LEU A 221 -12.07 -5.66 30.10
CA LEU A 221 -13.13 -6.60 30.53
C LEU A 221 -12.64 -8.05 30.64
N ALA A 222 -11.41 -8.33 30.19
CA ALA A 222 -10.79 -9.64 30.22
C ALA A 222 -9.32 -9.46 30.58
N LYS A 223 -8.71 -10.49 31.14
CA LYS A 223 -7.28 -10.52 31.43
C LYS A 223 -6.57 -11.46 30.44
N PRO A 224 -5.27 -11.28 30.18
CA PRO A 224 -4.49 -12.24 29.40
C PRO A 224 -4.57 -13.67 29.94
N SER A 225 -4.81 -13.84 31.26
CA SER A 225 -5.03 -15.14 31.90
C SER A 225 -6.33 -15.85 31.49
N ASP A 226 -7.27 -15.13 30.87
CA ASP A 226 -8.56 -15.67 30.44
C ASP A 226 -8.49 -16.33 29.06
N LEU A 227 -7.41 -16.11 28.31
CA LEU A 227 -7.09 -16.87 27.09
C LEU A 227 -6.85 -18.36 27.42
N ILE A 228 -7.05 -19.24 26.45
CA ILE A 228 -6.76 -20.67 26.63
C ILE A 228 -5.27 -20.89 26.97
N PRO A 229 -4.92 -21.84 27.86
CA PRO A 229 -3.54 -22.05 28.30
C PRO A 229 -2.54 -22.24 27.16
N GLU A 230 -2.95 -22.92 26.10
CA GLU A 230 -2.15 -23.20 24.91
C GLU A 230 -1.73 -21.90 24.21
N LEU A 231 -2.67 -20.96 24.07
CA LEU A 231 -2.42 -19.67 23.42
C LEU A 231 -1.55 -18.76 24.30
N GLN A 232 -1.75 -18.79 25.62
CA GLN A 232 -0.88 -18.06 26.56
C GLN A 232 0.59 -18.48 26.44
N GLY A 233 0.84 -19.77 26.23
CA GLY A 233 2.20 -20.31 26.03
C GLY A 233 2.87 -19.82 24.74
N ARG A 234 2.09 -19.39 23.74
CA ARG A 234 2.59 -18.88 22.45
C ARG A 234 2.78 -17.36 22.41
N PHE A 235 2.33 -16.64 23.44
CA PHE A 235 2.62 -15.22 23.65
C PHE A 235 3.48 -15.01 24.92
N PRO A 236 4.77 -15.43 24.90
CA PRO A 236 5.63 -15.35 26.07
C PRO A 236 6.08 -13.92 26.39
N ILE A 237 6.21 -13.07 25.37
CA ILE A 237 6.59 -11.66 25.54
C ILE A 237 5.31 -10.87 25.79
N ARG A 238 5.29 -10.13 26.90
CA ARG A 238 4.18 -9.25 27.28
C ARG A 238 4.73 -7.86 27.52
N VAL A 239 4.08 -6.88 26.92
CA VAL A 239 4.39 -5.46 27.07
C VAL A 239 3.07 -4.72 27.31
N GLU A 240 3.12 -3.75 28.19
CA GLU A 240 2.00 -2.84 28.46
C GLU A 240 2.38 -1.46 27.90
N LEU A 241 1.48 -0.86 27.14
CA LEU A 241 1.68 0.47 26.58
C LEU A 241 0.97 1.49 27.48
N GLU A 242 1.65 2.59 27.78
CA GLU A 242 1.10 3.66 28.58
C GLU A 242 0.09 4.51 27.80
N SER A 243 -0.84 5.13 28.52
CA SER A 243 -1.77 6.09 27.92
C SER A 243 -1.04 7.37 27.51
N LEU A 244 -1.44 7.94 26.37
CA LEU A 244 -0.80 9.14 25.81
C LEU A 244 -1.15 10.39 26.62
N SER A 245 -0.13 11.21 26.91
CA SER A 245 -0.25 12.52 27.54
C SER A 245 -0.42 13.63 26.49
N ILE A 246 -0.69 14.86 26.96
CA ILE A 246 -0.74 16.06 26.10
C ILE A 246 0.60 16.26 25.37
N ALA A 247 1.73 16.06 26.06
CA ALA A 247 3.05 16.18 25.46
C ALA A 247 3.29 15.12 24.36
N ASP A 248 2.72 13.92 24.49
CA ASP A 248 2.80 12.90 23.46
C ASP A 248 1.96 13.28 22.23
N PHE A 249 0.80 13.91 22.43
CA PHE A 249 -0.01 14.43 21.32
C PHE A 249 0.71 15.57 20.57
N GLU A 250 1.37 16.48 21.27
CA GLU A 250 2.23 17.48 20.62
C GLU A 250 3.33 16.82 19.78
N CYS A 251 4.02 15.83 20.36
CA CYS A 251 5.06 15.09 19.66
C CYS A 251 4.53 14.35 18.42
N ILE A 252 3.34 13.75 18.50
CA ILE A 252 2.67 13.12 17.36
C ILE A 252 2.38 14.14 16.26
N LEU A 253 1.97 15.36 16.62
CA LEU A 253 1.66 16.42 15.67
C LEU A 253 2.89 17.05 15.00
N THR A 254 4.09 16.97 15.58
CA THR A 254 5.28 17.67 15.05
C THR A 254 6.45 16.79 14.65
N SER A 255 6.71 15.72 15.41
CA SER A 255 8.00 15.03 15.40
C SER A 255 7.97 13.72 14.62
N THR A 256 6.80 13.27 14.19
CA THR A 256 6.63 12.04 13.41
C THR A 256 6.76 12.33 11.91
N ASP A 257 7.35 11.39 11.17
CA ASP A 257 7.41 11.48 9.71
C ASP A 257 5.99 11.54 9.15
N ALA A 258 5.73 12.53 8.28
CA ALA A 258 4.40 12.81 7.75
C ALA A 258 3.34 12.95 8.86
N CYS A 259 3.63 13.70 9.93
CA CYS A 259 2.65 14.07 10.95
C CYS A 259 1.46 14.85 10.34
N LEU A 260 0.33 14.92 11.07
CA LEU A 260 -0.89 15.56 10.57
C LEU A 260 -0.67 17.02 10.14
N THR A 261 0.10 17.80 10.90
CA THR A 261 0.40 19.20 10.54
C THR A 261 1.10 19.29 9.18
N THR A 262 2.16 18.49 8.97
CA THR A 262 2.90 18.44 7.70
C THR A 262 2.01 17.94 6.55
N GLN A 263 1.13 16.96 6.80
CA GLN A 263 0.18 16.48 5.79
C GLN A 263 -0.76 17.59 5.35
N TYR A 264 -1.40 18.32 6.27
CA TYR A 264 -2.32 19.40 5.92
C TYR A 264 -1.63 20.61 5.31
N GLU A 265 -0.42 20.95 5.76
CA GLU A 265 0.41 21.97 5.11
C GLU A 265 0.68 21.60 3.64
N ALA A 266 1.06 20.35 3.37
CA ALA A 266 1.32 19.88 2.02
C ALA A 266 0.05 19.79 1.16
N LEU A 267 -1.08 19.37 1.74
CA LEU A 267 -2.37 19.30 1.05
C LEU A 267 -2.86 20.70 0.66
N LEU A 268 -2.83 21.67 1.56
CA LEU A 268 -3.33 23.02 1.26
C LEU A 268 -2.37 23.83 0.39
N ALA A 269 -1.08 23.48 0.41
CA ALA A 269 -0.11 24.01 -0.54
C ALA A 269 -0.44 23.64 -2.00
N THR A 270 -1.20 22.57 -2.28
CA THR A 270 -1.61 22.25 -3.67
C THR A 270 -2.59 23.27 -4.22
N GLU A 271 -3.38 23.92 -3.36
CA GLU A 271 -4.29 25.02 -3.70
C GLU A 271 -3.62 26.40 -3.55
N GLY A 272 -2.31 26.43 -3.27
CA GLY A 272 -1.55 27.67 -3.10
C GLY A 272 -1.77 28.37 -1.75
N VAL A 273 -2.38 27.70 -0.77
CA VAL A 273 -2.53 28.21 0.60
C VAL A 273 -1.38 27.70 1.45
N LYS A 274 -0.62 28.60 2.08
CA LYS A 274 0.44 28.22 3.01
C LYS A 274 -0.08 28.27 4.45
N ILE A 275 -0.01 27.14 5.14
CA ILE A 275 -0.29 27.07 6.58
C ILE A 275 1.01 27.02 7.36
N ASP A 276 1.01 27.64 8.53
CA ASP A 276 2.09 27.58 9.51
C ASP A 276 1.48 27.33 10.90
N PHE A 277 1.76 26.17 11.49
CA PHE A 277 1.28 25.86 12.84
C PHE A 277 2.25 26.45 13.88
N ALA A 278 1.77 27.45 14.62
CA ALA A 278 2.54 28.03 15.71
C ALA A 278 2.59 27.05 16.91
N PRO A 279 3.69 27.02 17.70
CA PRO A 279 3.84 26.06 18.79
C PRO A 279 2.69 26.09 19.81
N ASP A 280 2.18 27.27 20.13
CA ASP A 280 1.04 27.47 21.03
C ASP A 280 -0.28 26.94 20.44
N GLY A 281 -0.47 27.02 19.12
CA GLY A 281 -1.58 26.39 18.43
C GLY A 281 -1.53 24.87 18.51
N ILE A 282 -0.34 24.27 18.38
CA ILE A 282 -0.14 22.81 18.49
C ILE A 282 -0.42 22.34 19.91
N THR A 283 0.13 23.01 20.92
CA THR A 283 -0.18 22.72 22.33
C THR A 283 -1.68 22.80 22.57
N ARG A 284 -2.34 23.84 22.05
CA ARG A 284 -3.78 24.00 22.26
C ARG A 284 -4.60 22.89 21.60
N LEU A 285 -4.22 22.44 20.40
CA LEU A 285 -4.84 21.30 19.75
C LEU A 285 -4.69 20.01 20.56
N ALA A 286 -3.49 19.76 21.09
CA ALA A 286 -3.23 18.61 21.94
C ALA A 286 -4.07 18.63 23.23
N GLU A 287 -4.17 19.79 23.89
CA GLU A 287 -5.02 19.99 25.08
C GLU A 287 -6.49 19.71 24.79
N ILE A 288 -7.03 20.23 23.68
CA ILE A 288 -8.44 20.02 23.30
C ILE A 288 -8.68 18.54 23.02
N ALA A 289 -7.83 17.88 22.23
CA ALA A 289 -7.96 16.46 21.95
C ALA A 289 -7.92 15.61 23.22
N TYR A 290 -7.01 15.94 24.15
CA TYR A 290 -6.93 15.27 25.44
C TYR A 290 -8.18 15.48 26.29
N SER A 291 -8.65 16.73 26.41
CA SER A 291 -9.84 17.07 27.18
C SER A 291 -11.11 16.39 26.66
N VAL A 292 -11.28 16.30 25.33
CA VAL A 292 -12.41 15.60 24.73
C VAL A 292 -12.35 14.10 25.03
N ASN A 293 -11.16 13.49 24.99
CA ASN A 293 -10.97 12.08 25.35
C ASN A 293 -11.32 11.81 26.82
N GLU A 294 -11.02 12.72 27.75
CA GLU A 294 -11.39 12.57 29.17
C GLU A 294 -12.89 12.76 29.42
N ARG A 295 -13.53 13.71 28.74
CA ARG A 295 -14.96 14.03 28.92
C ARG A 295 -15.89 13.04 28.23
N THR A 296 -15.43 12.41 27.15
CA THR A 296 -16.25 11.51 26.32
C THR A 296 -15.72 10.07 26.32
N GLU A 297 -15.41 9.52 25.15
CA GLU A 297 -14.77 8.22 24.98
C GLU A 297 -13.32 8.43 24.57
N ASN A 298 -12.39 7.84 25.34
CA ASN A 298 -10.98 7.94 25.01
C ASN A 298 -10.64 7.03 23.82
N ILE A 299 -10.51 7.64 22.65
CA ILE A 299 -10.09 6.96 21.41
C ILE A 299 -8.59 7.15 21.13
N GLY A 300 -7.84 7.66 22.11
CA GLY A 300 -6.41 7.92 22.03
C GLY A 300 -6.05 9.00 21.00
N ALA A 301 -4.92 8.81 20.31
CA ALA A 301 -4.41 9.75 19.32
C ALA A 301 -5.33 9.93 18.09
N ARG A 302 -6.29 9.01 17.86
CA ARG A 302 -7.27 9.15 16.76
C ARG A 302 -8.08 10.44 16.86
N ARG A 303 -8.27 10.96 18.08
CA ARG A 303 -8.95 12.22 18.34
C ARG A 303 -8.28 13.42 17.66
N LEU A 304 -6.96 13.39 17.47
CA LEU A 304 -6.24 14.45 16.78
C LEU A 304 -6.71 14.62 15.33
N TYR A 305 -7.16 13.54 14.69
CA TYR A 305 -7.65 13.60 13.31
C TYR A 305 -8.95 14.39 13.18
N THR A 306 -9.96 14.07 14.00
CA THR A 306 -11.25 14.75 13.97
C THR A 306 -11.14 16.20 14.43
N VAL A 307 -10.31 16.47 15.44
CA VAL A 307 -10.00 17.83 15.91
C VAL A 307 -9.32 18.66 14.81
N MET A 308 -8.34 18.09 14.10
CA MET A 308 -7.64 18.77 13.00
C MET A 308 -8.55 19.02 11.79
N GLU A 309 -9.32 18.02 11.36
CA GLU A 309 -10.33 18.16 10.30
C GLU A 309 -11.30 19.30 10.63
N LYS A 310 -11.81 19.32 11.86
CA LYS A 310 -12.77 20.35 12.27
C LYS A 310 -12.15 21.74 12.34
N LEU A 311 -10.88 21.84 12.74
CA LEU A 311 -10.13 23.11 12.75
C LEU A 311 -10.00 23.68 11.33
N LEU A 312 -9.70 22.82 10.36
CA LEU A 312 -9.33 23.21 9.00
C LEU A 312 -10.50 23.20 8.01
N GLU A 313 -11.68 22.71 8.41
CA GLU A 313 -12.85 22.55 7.54
C GLU A 313 -13.15 23.78 6.67
N GLU A 314 -13.23 24.97 7.27
CA GLU A 314 -13.54 26.20 6.52
C GLU A 314 -12.41 26.64 5.59
N ILE A 315 -11.16 26.45 5.99
CA ILE A 315 -10.00 26.79 5.16
C ILE A 315 -9.94 25.83 3.98
N SER A 316 -10.15 24.54 4.23
CA SER A 316 -10.19 23.50 3.21
C SER A 316 -11.29 23.77 2.18
N PHE A 317 -12.46 24.23 2.63
CA PHE A 317 -13.56 24.61 1.75
C PHE A 317 -13.28 25.88 0.92
N THR A 318 -12.61 26.87 1.50
CA THR A 318 -12.32 28.16 0.85
C THR A 318 -10.93 28.22 0.20
N ALA A 319 -10.18 27.11 0.18
CA ALA A 319 -8.79 27.08 -0.26
C ALA A 319 -8.61 27.53 -1.71
N SER A 320 -9.51 27.12 -2.61
CA SER A 320 -9.45 27.50 -4.03
C SER A 320 -9.59 29.01 -4.26
N ASP A 321 -10.27 29.71 -3.35
CA ASP A 321 -10.52 31.15 -3.44
C ASP A 321 -9.40 31.99 -2.79
N ASN A 322 -8.56 31.36 -1.96
CA ASN A 322 -7.56 32.02 -1.10
C ASN A 322 -6.11 31.80 -1.57
N HIS A 323 -5.90 31.64 -2.88
CA HIS A 323 -4.59 31.36 -3.46
C HIS A 323 -3.55 32.45 -3.09
N GLY A 324 -2.43 32.02 -2.50
CA GLY A 324 -1.32 32.88 -2.08
C GLY A 324 -1.43 33.44 -0.67
N GLN A 325 -2.47 33.07 0.10
CA GLN A 325 -2.58 33.44 1.50
C GLN A 325 -1.62 32.62 2.38
N VAL A 326 -1.04 33.28 3.37
CA VAL A 326 -0.32 32.62 4.48
C VAL A 326 -1.20 32.70 5.71
N LEU A 327 -1.54 31.56 6.28
CA LEU A 327 -2.33 31.46 7.50
C LEU A 327 -1.49 30.86 8.62
N THR A 328 -1.37 31.60 9.72
CA THR A 328 -0.75 31.11 10.95
C THR A 328 -1.84 30.57 11.86
N ILE A 329 -1.69 29.32 12.30
CA ILE A 329 -2.59 28.66 13.24
C ILE A 329 -1.96 28.79 14.63
N ASP A 330 -2.42 29.79 15.38
CA ASP A 330 -2.04 30.05 16.77
C ASP A 330 -3.11 29.56 17.75
N ALA A 331 -2.87 29.70 19.06
CA ALA A 331 -3.84 29.29 20.07
C ALA A 331 -5.18 30.06 19.96
N GLY A 332 -5.16 31.31 19.49
CA GLY A 332 -6.36 32.13 19.29
C GLY A 332 -7.26 31.55 18.19
N TYR A 333 -6.66 31.18 17.06
CA TYR A 333 -7.34 30.55 15.94
C TYR A 333 -7.97 29.21 16.35
N VAL A 334 -7.23 28.40 17.12
CA VAL A 334 -7.72 27.12 17.63
C VAL A 334 -8.93 27.30 18.55
N ASN A 335 -8.86 28.25 19.49
CA ASN A 335 -9.93 28.53 20.44
C ASN A 335 -11.21 29.03 19.76
N GLU A 336 -11.08 29.95 18.79
CA GLU A 336 -12.22 30.50 18.07
C GLU A 336 -13.06 29.40 17.40
N ARG A 337 -12.38 28.38 16.87
CA ARG A 337 -13.00 27.28 16.11
C ARG A 337 -13.49 26.14 16.99
N LEU A 338 -12.74 25.79 18.04
CA LEU A 338 -12.93 24.52 18.74
C LEU A 338 -13.46 24.66 20.17
N ASP A 339 -13.31 25.79 20.85
CA ASP A 339 -13.67 25.89 22.29
C ASP A 339 -15.14 25.56 22.55
N LYS A 340 -16.04 26.12 21.73
CA LYS A 340 -17.49 25.88 21.87
C LYS A 340 -17.88 24.42 21.64
N LEU A 341 -17.12 23.70 20.82
CA LEU A 341 -17.35 22.29 20.51
C LEU A 341 -16.80 21.40 21.62
N ALA A 342 -15.61 21.71 22.12
CA ALA A 342 -14.94 20.95 23.18
C ALA A 342 -15.66 21.06 24.55
N ASP A 343 -16.36 22.17 24.81
CA ASP A 343 -17.10 22.37 26.05
C ASP A 343 -18.49 21.70 26.07
N ASN A 344 -19.02 21.32 24.92
CA ASN A 344 -20.32 20.65 24.83
C ASN A 344 -20.12 19.15 24.59
N GLU A 345 -20.36 18.33 25.62
CA GLU A 345 -20.19 16.87 25.56
C GLU A 345 -21.07 16.22 24.47
N ASP A 346 -22.29 16.71 24.27
CA ASP A 346 -23.20 16.16 23.26
C ASP A 346 -22.69 16.47 21.86
N LEU A 347 -22.30 17.72 21.58
CA LEU A 347 -21.72 18.08 20.29
C LEU A 347 -20.37 17.40 20.04
N SER A 348 -19.53 17.31 21.07
CA SER A 348 -18.25 16.60 21.00
C SER A 348 -18.46 15.15 20.56
N ARG A 349 -19.44 14.41 21.10
CA ARG A 349 -19.70 13.01 20.69
C ARG A 349 -20.09 12.82 19.23
N TYR A 350 -20.65 13.85 18.57
CA TYR A 350 -21.11 13.75 17.18
C TYR A 350 -20.14 14.39 16.17
N VAL A 351 -19.36 15.38 16.59
CA VAL A 351 -18.56 16.23 15.69
C VAL A 351 -17.06 16.02 15.88
N LEU A 352 -16.60 15.68 17.08
CA LEU A 352 -15.19 15.49 17.42
C LEU A 352 -14.93 14.04 17.80
#